data_AF-Q0EZC6-F1
#
_entry.id   AF-Q0EZC6-F1
#
_cell.length_a   1.000
_cell.length_b   1.000
_cell.length_c   1.000
_cell.angle_alpha   90.00
_cell.angle_beta   90.00
_cell.angle_gamma   90.00
#
_symmetry.space_group_name_H-M   'P 1'
#
loop_
_entity.id
_entity.type
_entity.pdbx_description
1 polymer ?
#
loop_
_entity_poly.entity_id
_entity_poly.type
_entity_poly.pdbx_seq_one_letter_code
_entity_poly.pdbx_strand_id
1 'polypeptide(L)'
;MTPIKQAVIPPAQIYIGISAALLAPVLFWPLIHNITDNGLNPAQNIHHIWLIMACALLVCAATADSVIGYRPDNSWPAISAAWILFTTLGISFSLRLPDGDWLLALMFALHSLRAMVALWRNGQHWRLWPAWGRDTLASAALFFWSMF
;
A
#
# COMPACT_ATOMS: atom_id res chain seq x y z
N MET A 1 -31.30 16.38 -28.51
CA MET A 1 -30.53 15.88 -27.36
C MET A 1 -29.14 15.49 -27.84
N THR A 2 -28.12 16.29 -27.53
CA THR A 2 -26.71 15.95 -27.81
C THR A 2 -26.24 14.92 -26.79
N PRO A 3 -25.64 13.78 -27.20
CA PRO A 3 -25.14 12.79 -26.27
C PRO A 3 -24.05 13.42 -25.39
N ILE A 4 -24.21 13.30 -24.07
CA ILE A 4 -23.17 13.68 -23.11
C ILE A 4 -21.99 12.73 -23.34
N LYS A 5 -20.88 13.25 -23.89
CA LYS A 5 -19.63 12.51 -23.96
C LYS A 5 -19.16 12.27 -22.52
N GLN A 6 -19.33 11.04 -22.03
CA GLN A 6 -18.71 10.63 -20.79
C GLN A 6 -17.19 10.72 -20.98
N ALA A 7 -16.54 11.62 -20.25
CA ALA A 7 -15.09 11.68 -20.21
C ALA A 7 -14.58 10.39 -19.57
N VAL A 8 -13.99 9.51 -20.37
CA VAL A 8 -13.41 8.26 -19.88
C VAL A 8 -12.07 8.59 -19.23
N ILE A 9 -12.05 8.59 -17.90
CA ILE A 9 -10.80 8.78 -17.14
C ILE A 9 -9.91 7.55 -17.38
N PRO A 10 -8.64 7.73 -17.81
CA PRO A 10 -7.71 6.63 -17.99
C PRO A 10 -7.54 5.82 -16.70
N PRO A 11 -7.56 4.47 -16.75
CA PRO A 11 -7.37 3.61 -15.58
C PRO A 11 -6.08 3.92 -14.79
N ALA A 12 -5.03 4.38 -15.50
CA ALA A 12 -3.78 4.78 -14.88
C ALA A 12 -3.93 5.96 -13.90
N GLN A 13 -4.74 6.96 -14.26
CA GLN A 13 -4.98 8.12 -13.40
C GLN A 13 -5.75 7.74 -12.15
N ILE A 14 -6.75 6.85 -12.29
CA ILE A 14 -7.52 6.34 -11.15
C ILE A 14 -6.60 5.56 -10.20
N TYR A 15 -5.77 4.66 -10.73
CA TYR A 15 -4.83 3.88 -9.93
C TYR A 15 -3.82 4.75 -9.17
N ILE A 16 -3.22 5.74 -9.86
CA ILE A 16 -2.27 6.67 -9.24
C ILE A 16 -2.97 7.52 -8.17
N GLY A 17 -4.15 8.05 -8.48
CA GLY A 17 -4.93 8.86 -7.54
C GLY A 17 -5.31 8.10 -6.27
N ILE A 18 -5.83 6.88 -6.41
CA ILE A 18 -6.18 6.02 -5.26
C ILE A 18 -4.91 5.65 -4.47
N SER A 19 -3.82 5.28 -5.16
CA SER A 19 -2.56 4.92 -4.50
C SER A 19 -1.99 6.10 -3.70
N ALA A 20 -2.02 7.31 -4.27
CA ALA A 20 -1.55 8.52 -3.59
C ALA A 20 -2.44 8.86 -2.38
N ALA A 21 -3.77 8.76 -2.54
CA ALA A 21 -4.72 9.02 -1.46
C ALA A 21 -4.54 8.04 -0.28
N LEU A 22 -4.30 6.76 -0.56
CA LEU A 22 -4.05 5.75 0.47
C LEU A 22 -2.64 5.83 1.08
N LEU A 23 -1.66 6.34 0.32
CA LEU A 23 -0.29 6.55 0.81
C LEU A 23 -0.21 7.75 1.77
N ALA A 24 -0.99 8.81 1.53
CA ALA A 24 -0.97 10.02 2.34
C ALA A 24 -1.09 9.78 3.86
N PRO A 25 -2.06 9.00 4.38
CA PRO A 25 -2.12 8.73 5.82
C PRO A 25 -0.91 7.95 6.33
N VAL A 26 -0.30 7.08 5.53
CA VAL A 26 0.91 6.35 5.97
C VAL A 26 2.10 7.29 6.12
N LEU A 27 2.24 8.28 5.25
CA LEU A 27 3.35 9.25 5.29
C LEU A 27 3.16 10.31 6.36
N PHE A 28 1.96 10.88 6.46
CA PHE A 28 1.75 12.15 7.17
C PHE A 28 1.06 12.00 8.52
N TRP A 29 0.38 10.89 8.80
CA TRP A 29 -0.34 10.74 10.07
C TRP A 29 0.56 10.84 11.31
N PRO A 30 1.79 10.26 11.33
CA PRO A 30 2.69 10.41 12.47
C PRO A 30 3.11 11.86 12.74
N LEU A 31 3.12 12.74 11.72
CA LEU A 31 3.41 14.18 11.92
C LEU A 31 2.36 14.88 12.76
N ILE A 32 1.13 14.38 12.73
CA ILE A 32 -0.02 14.97 13.40
C ILE A 32 -0.10 14.50 14.86
N HIS A 33 0.64 13.44 15.24
CA HIS A 33 0.63 12.86 16.59
C HIS A 33 0.81 13.92 17.70
N ASN A 34 1.75 14.86 17.53
CA ASN A 34 2.00 15.95 18.47
C ASN A 34 0.80 16.92 18.64
N ILE A 35 -0.07 17.01 17.64
CA ILE A 35 -1.26 17.87 17.62
C ILE A 35 -2.47 17.14 18.23
N THR A 36 -2.59 15.83 17.97
CA THR A 36 -3.75 15.02 18.35
C THR A 36 -3.69 14.46 19.77
N ASP A 37 -2.51 14.08 20.26
CA ASP A 37 -2.32 13.55 21.62
C ASP A 37 -2.60 14.63 22.70
N ASN A 38 -2.41 15.90 22.34
CA ASN A 38 -2.53 17.02 23.28
C ASN A 38 -3.90 17.71 23.29
N GLY A 39 -4.90 17.28 22.49
CA GLY A 39 -6.12 18.09 22.36
C GLY A 39 -7.45 17.45 21.97
N LEU A 40 -7.50 16.25 21.38
CA LEU A 40 -8.76 15.75 20.79
C LEU A 40 -9.30 14.47 21.44
N ASN A 41 -8.47 13.49 21.80
CA ASN A 41 -8.92 12.32 22.58
C ASN A 41 -7.73 11.48 23.13
N PRO A 42 -7.41 11.55 24.42
CA PRO A 42 -6.30 10.79 25.02
C PRO A 42 -6.52 9.27 25.03
N ALA A 43 -7.73 8.79 24.75
CA ALA A 43 -8.02 7.35 24.67
C ALA A 43 -7.80 6.74 23.27
N GLN A 44 -7.49 7.55 22.24
CA GLN A 44 -7.23 7.02 20.90
C GLN A 44 -5.77 6.62 20.74
N ASN A 45 -5.53 5.33 20.50
CA ASN A 45 -4.20 4.83 20.14
C ASN A 45 -3.89 5.20 18.68
N ILE A 46 -3.26 6.37 18.49
CA ILE A 46 -2.94 6.94 17.17
C ILE A 46 -2.01 6.01 16.38
N HIS A 47 -1.04 5.41 17.05
CA HIS A 47 -0.15 4.42 16.44
C HIS A 47 -0.94 3.26 15.84
N HIS A 48 -1.92 2.72 16.57
CA HIS A 48 -2.76 1.64 16.07
C HIS A 48 -3.61 2.06 14.86
N ILE A 49 -4.15 3.29 14.85
CA ILE A 49 -4.87 3.83 13.69
C ILE A 49 -3.94 3.95 12.48
N TRP A 50 -2.73 4.44 12.68
CA TRP A 50 -1.72 4.55 11.63
C TRP A 50 -1.34 3.17 11.05
N LEU A 51 -1.13 2.16 11.90
CA LEU A 51 -0.93 0.77 11.48
C LEU A 51 -2.10 0.25 10.64
N ILE A 52 -3.35 0.50 11.07
CA ILE A 52 -4.55 0.09 10.32
C ILE A 52 -4.56 0.72 8.93
N MET A 53 -4.18 2.00 8.80
CA MET A 53 -4.08 2.67 7.49
C MET A 53 -3.00 2.04 6.60
N ALA A 54 -1.85 1.70 7.17
CA ALA A 54 -0.79 0.98 6.46
C ALA A 54 -1.25 -0.42 6.01
N CYS A 55 -1.98 -1.15 6.86
CA CYS A 55 -2.59 -2.44 6.49
C CYS A 55 -3.59 -2.29 5.35
N ALA A 56 -4.47 -1.29 5.41
CA ALA A 56 -5.46 -1.02 4.37
C ALA A 56 -4.77 -0.72 3.03
N LEU A 57 -3.74 0.13 3.04
CA LEU A 57 -2.92 0.39 1.86
C LEU A 57 -2.30 -0.90 1.31
N LEU A 58 -1.69 -1.73 2.15
CA LEU A 58 -1.01 -2.95 1.73
C LEU A 58 -1.98 -3.99 1.12
N VAL A 59 -3.17 -4.18 1.70
CA VAL A 59 -4.19 -5.08 1.13
C VAL A 59 -4.69 -4.54 -0.21
N CYS A 60 -5.06 -3.26 -0.26
CA CYS A 60 -5.52 -2.64 -1.50
C CYS A 60 -4.46 -2.72 -2.61
N ALA A 61 -3.20 -2.46 -2.27
CA ALA A 61 -2.05 -2.61 -3.15
C ALA A 61 -1.90 -4.04 -3.66
N ALA A 62 -1.81 -5.02 -2.75
CA ALA A 62 -1.62 -6.42 -3.09
C ALA A 62 -2.75 -6.96 -3.97
N THR A 63 -4.00 -6.61 -3.68
CA THR A 63 -5.16 -7.01 -4.48
C THR A 63 -5.16 -6.31 -5.85
N ALA A 64 -5.03 -4.98 -5.90
CA ALA A 64 -5.05 -4.24 -7.16
C ALA A 64 -3.92 -4.68 -8.10
N ASP A 65 -2.70 -4.86 -7.58
CA ASP A 65 -1.55 -5.27 -8.39
C ASP A 65 -1.65 -6.71 -8.90
N SER A 66 -2.33 -7.56 -8.15
CA SER A 66 -2.64 -8.94 -8.56
C SER A 66 -3.67 -8.97 -9.69
N VAL A 67 -4.72 -8.16 -9.59
CA VAL A 67 -5.78 -8.04 -10.61
C VAL A 67 -5.23 -7.42 -11.90
N ILE A 68 -4.57 -6.26 -11.81
CA ILE A 68 -4.01 -5.57 -12.99
C ILE A 68 -2.89 -6.42 -13.62
N GLY A 69 -2.20 -7.23 -12.82
CA GLY A 69 -1.12 -8.11 -13.28
C GLY A 69 -1.56 -9.46 -13.82
N TYR A 70 -2.87 -9.72 -13.88
CA TYR A 70 -3.41 -11.01 -14.25
C TYR A 70 -2.90 -11.50 -15.62
N ARG A 71 -2.51 -12.79 -15.66
CA ARG A 71 -2.11 -13.50 -16.88
C ARG A 71 -2.88 -14.82 -16.95
N PRO A 72 -3.72 -15.05 -17.99
CA PRO A 72 -4.63 -16.20 -18.05
C PRO A 72 -3.91 -17.56 -18.07
N ASP A 73 -2.81 -17.66 -18.82
CA ASP A 73 -2.19 -18.95 -19.16
C ASP A 73 -1.08 -19.40 -18.18
N ASN A 74 -1.00 -18.79 -17.00
CA ASN A 74 0.14 -18.97 -16.09
C ASN A 74 -0.33 -19.37 -14.68
N SER A 75 0.59 -19.88 -13.85
CA SER A 75 0.40 -20.10 -12.39
C SER A 75 0.15 -18.81 -11.58
N TRP A 76 -0.04 -17.68 -12.27
CA TRP A 76 -0.24 -16.36 -11.70
C TRP A 76 -1.43 -16.24 -10.74
N PRO A 77 -2.61 -16.86 -10.98
CA PRO A 77 -3.71 -16.80 -10.03
C PRO A 77 -3.33 -17.45 -8.70
N ALA A 78 -2.64 -18.60 -8.73
CA ALA A 78 -2.18 -19.29 -7.54
C ALA A 78 -1.12 -18.48 -6.78
N ILE A 79 -0.14 -17.90 -7.49
CA ILE A 79 0.88 -17.02 -6.90
C ILE A 79 0.23 -15.77 -6.28
N SER A 80 -0.75 -15.18 -6.96
CA SER A 80 -1.46 -13.99 -6.47
C SER A 80 -2.29 -14.31 -5.22
N ALA A 81 -3.00 -15.43 -5.22
CA ALA A 81 -3.76 -15.90 -4.06
C ALA A 81 -2.83 -16.18 -2.87
N ALA A 82 -1.71 -16.88 -3.10
CA ALA A 82 -0.71 -17.14 -2.07
C ALA A 82 -0.13 -15.83 -1.51
N TRP A 83 0.14 -14.85 -2.37
CA TRP A 83 0.63 -13.55 -1.94
C TRP A 83 -0.39 -12.75 -1.12
N ILE A 84 -1.66 -12.73 -1.53
CA ILE A 84 -2.73 -12.06 -0.78
C ILE A 84 -2.92 -12.74 0.58
N LEU A 85 -2.89 -14.08 0.63
CA LEU A 85 -2.98 -14.83 1.88
C LEU A 85 -1.80 -14.52 2.81
N PHE A 86 -0.58 -14.57 2.28
CA PHE A 86 0.63 -14.19 3.01
C PHE A 86 0.54 -12.75 3.53
N THR A 87 0.04 -11.83 2.69
CA THR A 87 -0.16 -10.42 3.05
C THR A 87 -1.14 -10.27 4.21
N THR A 88 -2.28 -10.95 4.11
CA THR A 88 -3.34 -10.92 5.13
C THR A 88 -2.88 -11.52 6.46
N LEU A 89 -2.12 -12.62 6.41
CA LEU A 89 -1.54 -13.23 7.61
C LEU A 89 -0.52 -12.32 8.25
N GLY A 90 0.40 -11.74 7.47
CA GLY A 90 1.41 -10.82 8.01
C GLY A 90 0.80 -9.56 8.61
N ILE A 91 -0.28 -9.02 8.04
CA ILE A 91 -1.08 -7.94 8.64
C ILE A 91 -1.67 -8.36 9.99
N SER A 92 -2.29 -9.54 10.05
CA SER A 92 -2.86 -10.07 11.30
C SER A 92 -1.82 -10.23 12.40
N PHE A 93 -0.61 -10.67 12.05
CA PHE A 93 0.52 -10.72 12.99
C PHE A 93 0.99 -9.33 13.39
N SER A 94 1.17 -8.42 12.42
CA SER A 94 1.63 -7.06 12.67
C SER A 94 0.72 -6.34 13.66
N LEU A 95 -0.59 -6.41 13.49
CA LEU A 95 -1.55 -5.75 14.40
C LEU A 95 -1.59 -6.32 15.83
N ARG A 96 -0.99 -7.48 16.07
CA ARG A 96 -0.93 -8.15 17.40
C ARG A 96 0.39 -7.95 18.12
N LEU A 97 1.44 -7.55 17.40
CA LEU A 97 2.76 -7.31 17.97
C LEU A 97 2.84 -5.86 18.49
N PRO A 98 3.49 -5.63 19.65
CA PRO A 98 3.73 -4.27 20.14
C PRO A 98 4.49 -3.40 19.13
N ASP A 99 5.46 -4.00 18.45
CA ASP A 99 6.25 -3.39 17.39
C ASP A 99 5.85 -4.02 16.06
N GLY A 100 4.60 -3.85 15.64
CA GLY A 100 4.05 -4.46 14.42
C GLY A 100 4.44 -3.75 13.13
N ASP A 101 4.84 -2.49 13.24
CA ASP A 101 5.22 -1.59 12.16
C ASP A 101 6.42 -2.07 11.34
N TRP A 102 7.48 -2.61 11.96
CA TRP A 102 8.63 -3.13 11.21
C TRP A 102 8.24 -4.29 10.30
N LEU A 103 7.28 -5.14 10.73
CA LEU A 103 6.80 -6.26 9.94
C LEU A 103 6.01 -5.73 8.74
N LEU A 104 5.14 -4.75 8.92
CA LEU A 104 4.47 -4.08 7.79
C LEU A 104 5.48 -3.40 6.85
N ALA A 105 6.49 -2.73 7.39
CA ALA A 105 7.54 -2.08 6.61
C ALA A 105 8.27 -3.09 5.72
N LEU A 106 8.62 -4.25 6.29
CA LEU A 106 9.22 -5.38 5.58
C LEU A 106 8.28 -5.94 4.51
N MET A 107 6.98 -6.05 4.79
CA MET A 107 6.01 -6.54 3.81
C MET A 107 5.85 -5.59 2.62
N PHE A 108 5.82 -4.28 2.86
CA PHE A 108 5.88 -3.28 1.78
C PHE A 108 7.18 -3.38 0.99
N ALA A 109 8.33 -3.56 1.65
CA ALA A 109 9.60 -3.76 0.97
C ALA A 109 9.55 -4.99 0.05
N LEU A 110 9.08 -6.15 0.57
CA LEU A 110 8.92 -7.37 -0.21
C LEU A 110 7.92 -7.19 -1.37
N HIS A 111 6.82 -6.48 -1.16
CA HIS A 111 5.85 -6.17 -2.22
C HIS A 111 6.48 -5.32 -3.33
N SER A 112 7.27 -4.31 -2.95
CA SER A 112 7.96 -3.40 -3.88
C SER A 112 8.96 -4.14 -4.79
N LEU A 113 9.60 -5.22 -4.30
CA LEU A 113 10.56 -6.00 -5.08
C LEU A 113 9.93 -6.60 -6.34
N ARG A 114 8.63 -6.93 -6.32
CA ARG A 114 7.94 -7.47 -7.51
C ARG A 114 7.92 -6.46 -8.65
N ALA A 115 7.61 -5.20 -8.33
CA ALA A 115 7.63 -4.12 -9.30
C ALA A 115 9.08 -3.76 -9.69
N MET A 116 10.01 -3.73 -8.74
CA MET A 116 11.43 -3.48 -8.99
C MET A 116 12.04 -4.48 -9.96
N VAL A 117 11.82 -5.79 -9.76
CA VAL A 117 12.35 -6.85 -10.63
C VAL A 117 11.78 -6.72 -12.05
N ALA A 118 10.51 -6.36 -12.19
CA ALA A 118 9.90 -6.12 -13.49
C ALA A 118 10.48 -4.87 -14.18
N LEU A 119 10.69 -3.77 -13.45
CA LEU A 119 11.33 -2.55 -13.94
C LEU A 119 12.78 -2.83 -14.37
N TRP A 120 13.54 -3.57 -13.57
CA TRP A 120 14.92 -3.97 -13.84
C TRP A 120 15.04 -4.79 -15.13
N ARG A 121 14.03 -5.62 -15.42
CA ARG A 121 13.93 -6.39 -16.68
C ARG A 121 13.35 -5.57 -17.84
N ASN A 122 13.37 -4.24 -17.75
CA ASN A 122 12.83 -3.31 -18.76
C ASN A 122 11.33 -3.49 -19.06
N GLY A 123 10.54 -3.90 -18.06
CA GLY A 123 9.08 -3.96 -18.20
C GLY A 123 8.47 -2.57 -18.42
N GLN A 124 7.75 -2.39 -19.52
CA GLN A 124 7.17 -1.08 -19.92
C GLN A 124 5.72 -0.87 -19.48
N HIS A 125 5.27 -1.53 -18.41
CA HIS A 125 3.90 -1.37 -17.94
C HIS A 125 3.78 -0.11 -17.08
N TRP A 126 2.86 0.78 -17.44
CA TRP A 126 2.63 2.08 -16.78
C TRP A 126 2.46 1.99 -15.25
N ARG A 127 1.95 0.86 -14.74
CA ARG A 127 1.67 0.63 -13.32
C ARG A 127 2.89 0.34 -12.46
N LEU A 128 4.02 -0.06 -13.06
CA LEU A 128 5.17 -0.55 -12.31
C LEU A 128 5.84 0.54 -11.49
N TRP A 129 6.03 1.73 -12.07
CA TRP A 129 6.63 2.87 -11.38
C TRP A 129 5.77 3.36 -10.20
N PRO A 130 4.45 3.60 -10.37
CA PRO A 130 3.62 3.99 -9.24
C PRO A 130 3.51 2.91 -8.16
N ALA A 131 3.45 1.62 -8.52
CA ALA A 131 3.44 0.53 -7.54
C ALA A 131 4.73 0.50 -6.72
N TRP A 132 5.89 0.51 -7.40
CA TRP A 132 7.20 0.53 -6.76
C TRP A 132 7.35 1.76 -5.84
N GLY A 133 7.06 2.95 -6.34
CA GLY A 133 7.18 4.19 -5.58
C GLY A 133 6.29 4.20 -4.34
N ARG A 134 5.01 3.80 -4.47
CA ARG A 134 4.07 3.70 -3.34
C ARG A 134 4.62 2.78 -2.24
N ASP A 135 5.04 1.58 -2.61
CA ASP A 135 5.46 0.56 -1.64
C ASP A 135 6.80 0.90 -1.00
N THR A 136 7.75 1.43 -1.78
CA THR A 136 9.03 1.90 -1.24
C THR A 136 8.84 3.07 -0.29
N LEU A 137 8.00 4.06 -0.64
CA LEU A 137 7.72 5.19 0.24
C LEU A 137 6.98 4.76 1.51
N ALA A 138 5.99 3.87 1.40
CA ALA A 138 5.29 3.32 2.58
C ALA A 138 6.24 2.54 3.49
N SER A 139 7.11 1.69 2.93
CA SER A 139 8.13 0.96 3.69
C SER A 139 9.11 1.89 4.39
N ALA A 140 9.65 2.88 3.66
CA ALA A 140 10.59 3.84 4.20
C ALA A 140 9.96 4.69 5.31
N ALA A 141 8.72 5.13 5.13
CA ALA A 141 7.99 5.88 6.14
C ALA A 141 7.75 5.03 7.40
N LEU A 142 7.28 3.78 7.25
CA LEU A 142 7.09 2.89 8.39
C LEU A 142 8.41 2.71 9.16
N PHE A 143 9.51 2.33 8.49
CA PHE A 143 10.81 2.19 9.15
C PHE A 143 11.30 3.48 9.80
N PHE A 144 11.14 4.62 9.14
CA PHE A 144 11.57 5.91 9.68
C PHE A 144 10.79 6.25 10.95
N TRP A 145 9.46 6.15 10.91
CA TRP A 145 8.61 6.47 12.04
C TRP A 145 8.73 5.47 13.19
N SER A 146 9.06 4.20 12.93
CA SER A 146 9.35 3.21 13.98
C SER A 146 10.57 3.56 14.85
N MET A 147 11.45 4.46 14.39
CA MET A 147 12.68 4.84 15.11
C MET A 147 12.50 6.03 16.04
N PHE A 148 11.35 6.73 15.99
CA PHE A 148 11.08 7.95 16.75
C PHE A 148 9.83 7.79 17.63
#